data_AF-A0A7S2UEC2-F1
#
_entry.id   AF-A0A7S2UEC2-F1
#
_cell.length_a   1.000
_cell.length_b   1.000
_cell.length_c   1.000
_cell.angle_alpha   90.00
_cell.angle_beta   90.00
_cell.angle_gamma   90.00
#
_symmetry.space_group_name_H-M   'P 1'
#
loop_
_entity.id
_entity.type
_entity.pdbx_description
1 polymer ?
#
loop_
_entity_poly.entity_id
_entity_poly.type
_entity_poly.pdbx_seq_one_letter_code
_entity_poly.pdbx_strand_id
1 'polypeptide(L)'
;SDILNVLNWRVNPPTPLAFASHYLDILQAQPCQASSYGPVQWGRIRSLTEQAVSDSFFVSHKASSIALAAVLIVCKTTIRPSLVQQFLAIAQHDLGVDTNSHKFEAILQRLERLYHYSP
;
A
#
# COMPACT_ATOMS: atom_id res chain seq x y z
N SER A 1 -27.62 21.36 0.26
CA SER A 1 -27.30 20.52 -0.90
C SER A 1 -26.65 19.24 -0.43
N ASP A 2 -27.21 18.12 -0.86
CA ASP A 2 -26.91 16.77 -0.39
C ASP A 2 -25.50 16.30 -0.80
N ILE A 3 -24.76 15.64 0.11
CA ILE A 3 -23.38 15.18 -0.13
C ILE A 3 -23.31 14.18 -1.29
N LEU A 4 -24.37 13.39 -1.47
CA LEU A 4 -24.49 12.41 -2.55
C LEU A 4 -24.54 13.07 -3.93
N ASN A 5 -25.17 14.25 -4.03
CA ASN A 5 -25.24 14.99 -5.28
C ASN A 5 -23.88 15.60 -5.64
N VAL A 6 -23.12 16.10 -4.66
CA VAL A 6 -21.75 16.61 -4.90
C VAL A 6 -20.82 15.49 -5.39
N LEU A 7 -20.98 14.28 -4.84
CA LEU A 7 -20.20 13.10 -5.25
C LEU A 7 -20.73 12.43 -6.52
N ASN A 8 -21.81 12.92 -7.13
CA ASN A 8 -22.49 12.27 -8.25
C ASN A 8 -22.80 10.78 -7.97
N TRP A 9 -23.21 10.45 -6.75
CA TRP A 9 -23.44 9.08 -6.28
C TRP A 9 -22.23 8.13 -6.37
N ARG A 10 -21.02 8.66 -6.55
CA ARG A 10 -19.77 7.88 -6.58
C ARG A 10 -19.27 7.61 -5.16
N VAL A 11 -19.98 6.71 -4.46
CA VAL A 11 -19.75 6.40 -3.04
C VAL A 11 -18.80 5.21 -2.80
N ASN A 12 -18.33 4.55 -3.86
CA ASN A 12 -17.43 3.40 -3.76
C ASN A 12 -16.06 3.65 -4.44
N PRO A 13 -15.28 4.67 -4.01
CA PRO A 13 -13.93 4.83 -4.50
C PRO A 13 -13.02 3.71 -3.96
N PRO A 14 -12.04 3.23 -4.74
CA PRO A 14 -11.12 2.21 -4.28
C PRO A 14 -10.23 2.75 -3.15
N THR A 15 -10.16 2.02 -2.04
CA THR A 15 -9.40 2.41 -0.85
C THR A 15 -7.97 1.87 -0.88
N PRO A 16 -7.02 2.45 -0.12
CA PRO A 16 -5.68 1.88 0.01
C PRO A 16 -5.71 0.42 0.49
N LEU A 17 -6.61 0.08 1.42
CA LEU A 17 -6.77 -1.28 1.92
C LEU A 17 -7.21 -2.26 0.81
N ALA A 18 -8.12 -1.84 -0.08
CA ALA A 18 -8.56 -2.66 -1.21
C ALA A 18 -7.39 -2.95 -2.18
N PHE A 19 -6.58 -1.94 -2.50
CA PHE A 19 -5.37 -2.14 -3.31
C PHE A 19 -4.35 -3.04 -2.62
N ALA A 20 -4.16 -2.89 -1.31
CA ALA A 20 -3.23 -3.71 -0.54
C ALA A 20 -3.62 -5.19 -0.59
N SER A 21 -4.91 -5.52 -0.49
CA SER A 21 -5.40 -6.88 -0.66
C SER A 21 -5.00 -7.45 -2.03
N HIS A 22 -5.25 -6.71 -3.12
CA HIS A 22 -4.89 -7.14 -4.47
C HIS A 22 -3.39 -7.34 -4.65
N TYR A 23 -2.58 -6.45 -4.08
CA TYR A 23 -1.12 -6.61 -4.11
C TYR A 23 -0.64 -7.86 -3.39
N LEU A 24 -1.28 -8.22 -2.27
CA LEU A 24 -0.97 -9.46 -1.57
C LEU A 24 -1.40 -10.70 -2.36
N ASP A 25 -2.55 -10.68 -3.03
CA ASP A 25 -2.98 -11.77 -3.89
C ASP A 25 -1.94 -12.04 -5.00
N ILE A 26 -1.42 -10.98 -5.63
CA ILE A 26 -0.36 -11.07 -6.64
C ILE A 26 0.93 -11.67 -6.06
N LEU A 27 1.30 -11.28 -4.84
CA LEU A 27 2.49 -11.79 -4.15
C LEU A 27 2.33 -13.26 -3.76
N GLN A 28 1.17 -13.66 -3.26
CA GLN A 28 0.88 -15.04 -2.85
C GLN A 28 0.78 -15.99 -4.05
N ALA A 29 0.36 -15.49 -5.21
CA ALA A 29 0.35 -16.26 -6.46
C ALA A 29 1.77 -16.61 -6.95
N GLN A 30 2.82 -15.98 -6.42
CA GLN A 30 4.20 -16.35 -6.76
C GLN A 30 4.57 -17.68 -6.08
N PRO A 31 5.03 -18.69 -6.84
CA PRO A 31 5.20 -20.08 -6.35
C PRO A 31 6.18 -20.22 -5.17
N CYS A 32 7.07 -19.25 -4.96
CA CYS A 32 8.05 -19.25 -3.87
C CYS A 32 7.56 -18.59 -2.57
N GLN A 33 6.33 -18.04 -2.52
CA GLN A 33 5.97 -17.00 -1.53
C GLN A 33 4.63 -17.21 -0.80
N ALA A 34 3.86 -18.25 -1.14
CA ALA A 34 2.52 -18.51 -0.59
C ALA A 34 2.45 -18.61 0.95
N SER A 35 3.57 -18.91 1.63
CA SER A 35 3.63 -19.04 3.09
C SER A 35 4.16 -17.80 3.84
N SER A 36 4.63 -16.76 3.15
CA SER A 36 5.31 -15.61 3.79
C SER A 36 4.37 -14.49 4.26
N TYR A 37 3.13 -14.46 3.78
CA TYR A 37 2.14 -13.45 4.16
C TYR A 37 1.02 -14.07 4.98
N GLY A 38 1.13 -13.92 6.30
CA GLY A 38 0.12 -14.36 7.26
C GLY A 38 -0.70 -13.20 7.85
N PRO A 39 -1.56 -13.53 8.84
CA PRO A 39 -2.42 -12.56 9.51
C PRO A 39 -1.67 -11.38 10.15
N VAL A 40 -0.43 -11.61 10.61
CA VAL A 40 0.41 -10.59 11.25
C VAL A 40 0.84 -9.52 10.24
N GLN A 41 1.32 -9.94 9.06
CA GLN A 41 1.73 -9.02 7.99
C GLN A 41 0.53 -8.23 7.48
N TRP A 42 -0.61 -8.90 7.29
CA TRP A 42 -1.85 -8.22 6.90
C TRP A 42 -2.29 -7.19 7.94
N GLY A 43 -2.24 -7.54 9.23
CA GLY A 43 -2.55 -6.60 10.32
C GLY A 43 -1.69 -5.34 10.28
N ARG A 44 -0.39 -5.48 10.01
CA ARG A 44 0.55 -4.34 9.88
C ARG A 44 0.23 -3.47 8.65
N ILE A 45 -0.02 -4.09 7.50
CA ILE A 45 -0.39 -3.38 6.27
C ILE A 45 -1.68 -2.60 6.48
N ARG A 46 -2.69 -3.25 7.06
CA ARG A 46 -3.97 -2.62 7.40
C ARG A 46 -3.77 -1.43 8.32
N SER A 47 -3.02 -1.60 9.42
CA SER A 47 -2.75 -0.50 10.36
C SER A 47 -2.08 0.69 9.67
N LEU A 48 -1.09 0.46 8.81
CA LEU A 48 -0.44 1.53 8.04
C LEU A 48 -1.41 2.25 7.11
N THR A 49 -2.28 1.52 6.41
CA THR A 49 -3.29 2.14 5.55
C THR A 49 -4.33 2.94 6.34
N GLU A 50 -4.69 2.51 7.55
CA GLU A 50 -5.61 3.24 8.44
C GLU A 50 -4.95 4.51 9.01
N GLN A 51 -3.68 4.43 9.40
CA GLN A 51 -2.91 5.60 9.83
C GLN A 51 -2.77 6.62 8.70
N ALA A 52 -2.59 6.18 7.45
CA ALA A 52 -2.52 7.07 6.29
C ALA A 52 -3.82 7.86 6.08
N VAL A 53 -4.99 7.29 6.36
CA VAL A 53 -6.28 8.02 6.27
C VAL A 53 -6.36 9.16 7.29
N SER A 54 -5.66 9.03 8.42
CA SER A 54 -5.67 10.00 9.51
C SER A 54 -4.67 11.16 9.32
N ASP A 55 -3.76 11.06 8.34
CA ASP A 55 -2.75 12.09 8.07
C ASP A 55 -3.07 12.82 6.75
N SER A 56 -3.30 14.14 6.87
CA SER A 56 -3.65 15.01 5.74
C SER A 56 -2.64 14.98 4.59
N PHE A 57 -1.38 14.60 4.86
CA PHE A 57 -0.36 14.42 3.82
C PHE A 57 -0.82 13.45 2.71
N PHE A 58 -1.53 12.37 3.05
CA PHE A 58 -1.88 11.34 2.09
C PHE A 58 -3.12 11.65 1.25
N VAL A 59 -3.91 12.67 1.62
CA VAL A 59 -5.17 13.03 0.93
C VAL A 59 -4.95 13.35 -0.55
N SER A 60 -3.81 13.96 -0.89
CA SER A 60 -3.47 14.34 -2.27
C SER A 60 -2.79 13.21 -3.08
N HIS A 61 -2.60 12.04 -2.47
CA HIS A 61 -1.87 10.92 -3.07
C HIS A 61 -2.81 9.80 -3.50
N LYS A 62 -2.39 9.03 -4.51
CA LYS A 62 -3.18 7.89 -5.02
C LYS A 62 -3.26 6.79 -3.97
N ALA A 63 -4.45 6.24 -3.76
CA ALA A 63 -4.67 5.12 -2.85
C ALA A 63 -3.80 3.90 -3.17
N SER A 64 -3.57 3.61 -4.45
CA SER A 64 -2.68 2.54 -4.91
C SER A 64 -1.22 2.77 -4.50
N SER A 65 -0.72 4.00 -4.57
CA SER A 65 0.64 4.33 -4.13
C SER A 65 0.82 4.19 -2.62
N ILE A 66 -0.18 4.59 -1.83
CA ILE A 66 -0.19 4.42 -0.37
C ILE A 66 -0.18 2.93 -0.01
N ALA A 67 -1.04 2.15 -0.67
CA ALA A 67 -1.11 0.70 -0.49
C ALA A 67 0.20 0.00 -0.84
N LEU A 68 0.82 0.37 -1.96
CA LEU A 68 2.09 -0.20 -2.40
C LEU A 68 3.20 0.09 -1.39
N ALA A 69 3.30 1.33 -0.91
CA ALA A 69 4.27 1.70 0.11
C ALA A 69 4.06 0.91 1.42
N ALA A 70 2.81 0.75 1.89
CA ALA A 70 2.51 -0.03 3.08
C ALA A 70 2.93 -1.51 2.93
N VAL A 71 2.64 -2.13 1.79
CA VAL A 71 3.08 -3.50 1.47
C VAL A 71 4.61 -3.56 1.48
N LEU A 72 5.30 -2.68 0.75
CA LEU A 72 6.76 -2.65 0.68
C LEU A 72 7.44 -2.54 2.05
N ILE A 73 6.93 -1.70 2.94
CA ILE A 73 7.47 -1.53 4.30
C ILE A 73 7.42 -2.86 5.06
N VAL A 74 6.28 -3.55 4.99
CA VAL A 74 6.12 -4.86 5.63
C VAL A 74 6.98 -5.93 4.95
N CYS A 75 7.12 -5.89 3.62
CA CYS A 75 8.03 -6.77 2.88
C CYS A 75 9.49 -6.58 3.33
N LYS A 76 9.97 -5.34 3.39
CA LYS A 76 11.35 -5.00 3.78
C LYS A 76 11.68 -5.48 5.19
N THR A 77 10.72 -5.41 6.10
CA THR A 77 10.92 -5.72 7.52
C THR A 77 10.75 -7.20 7.85
N THR A 78 10.02 -7.95 7.01
CA THR A 78 9.61 -9.32 7.32
C THR A 78 10.16 -10.35 6.33
N ILE A 79 10.64 -9.93 5.16
CA ILE A 79 10.94 -10.82 4.02
C ILE A 79 12.32 -10.51 3.40
N ARG A 80 12.81 -11.45 2.59
CA ARG A 80 14.08 -11.35 1.85
C ARG A 80 14.11 -10.11 0.93
N PRO A 81 15.22 -9.36 0.89
CA PRO A 81 15.39 -8.18 0.02
C PRO A 81 15.11 -8.45 -1.47
N SER A 82 15.37 -9.66 -1.95
CA SER A 82 15.10 -10.07 -3.34
C SER A 82 13.61 -10.00 -3.72
N LEU A 83 12.73 -10.22 -2.75
CA LEU A 83 11.27 -10.20 -2.94
C LEU A 83 10.73 -8.79 -3.13
N VAL A 84 11.33 -7.83 -2.41
CA VAL A 84 11.03 -6.40 -2.54
C VAL A 84 11.36 -5.92 -3.95
N GLN A 85 12.52 -6.33 -4.49
CA GLN A 85 12.92 -5.97 -5.86
C GLN A 85 12.00 -6.57 -6.92
N GLN A 86 11.63 -7.85 -6.77
CA GLN A 86 10.69 -8.50 -7.68
C GLN A 86 9.31 -7.82 -7.66
N PHE A 87 8.82 -7.46 -6.46
CA PHE A 87 7.53 -6.81 -6.33
C PHE A 87 7.52 -5.38 -6.89
N LEU A 88 8.61 -4.63 -6.71
CA LEU A 88 8.78 -3.31 -7.34
C LEU A 88 8.76 -3.42 -8.86
N ALA A 89 9.41 -4.44 -9.43
CA ALA A 89 9.38 -4.69 -10.87
C ALA A 89 7.95 -4.97 -11.38
N ILE A 90 7.19 -5.83 -10.68
CA ILE A 90 5.78 -6.12 -11.00
C ILE A 90 4.92 -4.86 -10.88
N ALA A 91 5.08 -4.10 -9.80
CA ALA A 91 4.30 -2.88 -9.56
C ALA A 91 4.54 -1.83 -10.65
N GLN A 92 5.76 -1.74 -11.17
CA GLN A 92 6.11 -0.79 -12.21
C GLN A 92 5.72 -1.26 -13.61
N HIS A 93 5.96 -2.53 -13.93
CA HIS A 93 5.75 -3.08 -15.27
C HIS A 93 4.29 -3.49 -15.52
N ASP A 94 3.67 -4.18 -14.56
CA ASP A 94 2.35 -4.80 -14.76
C ASP A 94 1.21 -3.95 -14.19
N LEU A 95 1.49 -3.13 -13.17
CA LEU A 95 0.46 -2.35 -12.45
C LEU A 95 0.55 -0.84 -12.75
N GLY A 96 1.57 -0.40 -13.49
CA GLY A 96 1.75 0.99 -13.90
C GLY A 96 1.89 1.98 -12.74
N VAL A 97 2.35 1.52 -11.57
CA VAL A 97 2.60 2.38 -10.42
C VAL A 97 4.00 3.00 -10.55
N ASP A 98 4.05 4.33 -10.58
CA ASP A 98 5.32 5.06 -10.67
C ASP A 98 6.05 5.10 -9.31
N THR A 99 6.81 4.04 -9.07
CA THR A 99 7.66 3.83 -7.89
C THR A 99 8.91 4.71 -7.87
N ASN A 100 9.31 5.28 -9.01
CA ASN A 100 10.51 6.11 -9.13
C ASN A 100 10.22 7.62 -8.96
N SER A 101 8.97 7.99 -8.71
CA SER A 101 8.59 9.37 -8.50
C SER A 101 9.00 9.89 -7.12
N HIS A 102 9.41 11.16 -7.04
CA HIS A 102 9.63 11.86 -5.77
C HIS A 102 8.38 11.85 -4.86
N LYS A 103 7.19 11.76 -5.45
CA LYS A 103 5.93 11.63 -4.71
C LYS A 103 5.85 10.29 -4.00
N PHE A 104 6.18 9.20 -4.69
CA PHE A 104 6.19 7.87 -4.09
C PHE A 104 7.23 7.76 -2.97
N GLU A 105 8.42 8.31 -3.19
CA GLU A 105 9.47 8.38 -2.16
C GLU A 105 8.98 9.13 -0.91
N ALA A 106 8.31 10.27 -1.08
CA ALA A 106 7.74 11.02 0.03
C ALA A 106 6.64 10.25 0.79
N ILE A 107 5.78 9.50 0.07
CA ILE A 107 4.80 8.59 0.67
C ILE A 107 5.51 7.54 1.51
N LEU A 108 6.52 6.88 0.95
CA LEU A 108 7.26 5.81 1.60
C LEU A 108 7.92 6.31 2.89
N GLN A 109 8.65 7.42 2.84
CA GLN A 109 9.30 8.02 4.01
C GLN A 109 8.32 8.48 5.09
N ARG A 110 7.12 8.95 4.70
CA ARG A 110 6.08 9.34 5.67
C ARG A 110 5.48 8.11 6.35
N LEU A 111 5.17 7.06 5.60
CA LEU A 111 4.65 5.79 6.12
C LEU A 111 5.69 5.03 6.96
N GLU A 112 6.97 5.04 6.58
CA GLU A 112 8.05 4.41 7.35
C GLU A 112 8.17 5.06 8.74
N ARG A 113 8.05 6.40 8.82
CA ARG A 113 7.98 7.09 10.12
C ARG A 113 6.80 6.58 10.95
N LEU A 114 5.60 6.54 10.35
CA LEU A 114 4.40 6.04 11.03
C LEU A 114 4.57 4.59 11.54
N TYR A 115 5.20 3.73 10.74
CA TYR A 115 5.52 2.36 11.14
C TYR A 115 6.42 2.28 12.37
N HIS A 116 7.45 3.13 12.45
CA HIS A 116 8.40 3.14 13.58
C HIS A 116 7.85 3.79 14.86
N TYR A 117 6.80 4.60 14.76
CA TYR A 117 6.13 5.21 15.92
C TYR A 117 4.92 4.40 16.42
N SER A 118 4.59 3.27 15.78
CA SER A 118 3.53 2.39 16.25
C SER A 118 4.02 1.60 17.49
N PRO A 119 3.38 1.75 18.66
CA PRO A 119 3.80 1.12 19.92
C PRO A 119 3.63 -0.40 19.93
#